data_AF-A0AAX2J4N8-F1
#
_entry.id   AF-A0AAX2J4N8-F1
#
_cell.length_a   1.000
_cell.length_b   1.000
_cell.length_c   1.000
_cell.angle_alpha   90.00
_cell.angle_beta   90.00
_cell.angle_gamma   90.00
#
_symmetry.space_group_name_H-M   'P 1'
#
loop_
_entity.id
_entity.type
_entity.pdbx_description
1 polymer ?
#
loop_
_entity_poly.entity_id
_entity_poly.type
_entity_poly.pdbx_seq_one_letter_code
_entity_poly.pdbx_strand_id
1 'polypeptide(L)'
;MQSVKGWLNLFKIQMNFNSNYLLAKHWQLEQSRITQYRKGRLRLPLAFIIEIAATLEVEPLEIIASIEYFKCRELDKELIHDVYFNAMKKTIAVRMAAYSRIHCRRKFKPYSWRK
;
A
#
# COMPACT_ATOMS: atom_id res chain seq x y z
N MET A 1 -7.05 10.14 -0.82
CA MET A 1 -6.82 8.74 -1.24
C MET A 1 -5.34 8.52 -1.53
N GLN A 2 -4.82 7.30 -1.41
CA GLN A 2 -3.40 7.01 -1.66
C GLN A 2 -3.13 6.69 -3.13
N SER A 3 -2.00 7.15 -3.66
CA SER A 3 -1.53 6.76 -4.99
C SER A 3 -0.80 5.40 -4.96
N VAL A 4 -0.53 4.81 -6.13
CA VAL A 4 0.24 3.56 -6.27
C VAL A 4 1.56 3.61 -5.47
N LYS A 5 2.28 4.74 -5.55
CA LYS A 5 3.52 4.96 -4.79
C LYS A 5 3.30 4.86 -3.27
N GLY A 6 2.18 5.38 -2.77
CA GLY A 6 1.80 5.31 -1.35
C GLY A 6 1.60 3.87 -0.89
N TRP A 7 0.76 3.12 -1.60
CA TRP A 7 0.50 1.71 -1.30
C TRP A 7 1.76 0.85 -1.34
N LEU A 8 2.61 1.03 -2.35
CA LEU A 8 3.88 0.30 -2.43
C LEU A 8 4.82 0.64 -1.27
N ASN A 9 4.82 1.88 -0.77
CA ASN A 9 5.62 2.25 0.38
C ASN A 9 5.10 1.61 1.67
N LEU A 10 3.79 1.58 1.87
CA LEU A 10 3.18 0.90 3.03
C LEU A 10 3.49 -0.59 3.01
N PHE A 11 3.32 -1.23 1.86
CA PHE A 11 3.65 -2.63 1.66
C PHE A 11 5.12 -2.92 2.00
N LYS A 12 6.04 -2.09 1.51
CA LYS A 12 7.47 -2.21 1.85
C LYS A 12 7.74 -2.08 3.35
N ILE A 13 7.09 -1.13 4.03
CA ILE A 13 7.26 -0.95 5.48
C ILE A 13 6.80 -2.20 6.22
N GLN A 14 5.64 -2.75 5.83
CA GLN A 14 5.06 -3.93 6.47
C GLN A 14 5.91 -5.20 6.24
N MET A 15 6.43 -5.37 5.02
CA MET A 15 7.32 -6.47 4.65
C MET A 15 8.78 -6.26 5.07
N ASN A 16 9.12 -5.15 5.74
CA ASN A 16 10.47 -4.77 6.12
C ASN A 16 11.46 -4.71 4.93
N PHE A 17 10.99 -4.28 3.76
CA PHE A 17 11.79 -4.10 2.56
C PHE A 17 12.45 -2.72 2.54
N ASN A 18 13.77 -2.71 2.71
CA ASN A 18 14.56 -1.47 2.73
C ASN A 18 14.78 -0.85 1.33
N SER A 19 14.66 -1.63 0.25
CA SER A 19 14.95 -1.18 -1.11
C SER A 19 13.86 -1.58 -2.11
N ASN A 20 13.79 -0.86 -3.24
CA ASN A 20 12.91 -1.26 -4.35
C ASN A 20 13.41 -2.52 -5.06
N TYR A 21 14.71 -2.83 -4.92
CA TYR A 21 15.30 -4.06 -5.41
C TYR A 21 14.72 -5.28 -4.69
N LEU A 22 14.60 -5.25 -3.36
CA LEU A 22 14.00 -6.35 -2.59
C LEU A 22 12.53 -6.57 -2.97
N LEU A 23 11.78 -5.49 -3.19
CA LEU A 23 10.41 -5.56 -3.69
C LEU A 23 10.35 -6.20 -5.09
N ALA A 24 11.26 -5.82 -5.98
CA ALA A 24 11.34 -6.39 -7.33
C ALA A 24 11.69 -7.89 -7.27
N LYS A 25 12.66 -8.27 -6.43
CA LYS A 25 13.06 -9.66 -6.20
C LYS A 25 11.91 -10.50 -5.64
N HIS A 26 11.15 -9.95 -4.70
CA HIS A 26 9.97 -10.60 -4.11
C HIS A 26 8.92 -10.97 -5.16
N TRP A 27 8.66 -10.07 -6.11
CA TRP A 27 7.74 -10.32 -7.22
C TRP A 27 8.40 -10.93 -8.47
N GLN A 28 9.68 -11.30 -8.40
CA GLN A 28 10.45 -11.82 -9.53
C GLN A 28 10.39 -10.92 -10.77
N LEU A 29 10.42 -9.61 -10.56
CA LEU A 29 10.40 -8.59 -11.61
C LEU A 29 11.73 -7.86 -11.72
N GLU A 30 11.94 -7.22 -12.86
CA GLU A 30 12.96 -6.20 -12.98
C GLU A 30 12.63 -4.95 -12.16
N GLN A 31 13.66 -4.31 -11.61
CA GLN A 31 13.54 -3.05 -10.86
C GLN A 31 12.96 -1.90 -11.69
N SER A 32 13.14 -1.95 -13.02
CA SER A 32 12.55 -1.03 -14.00
C SER A 32 11.01 -1.01 -13.90
N ARG A 33 10.37 -2.19 -13.79
CA ARG A 33 8.90 -2.33 -13.68
C ARG A 33 8.36 -1.74 -12.40
N ILE A 34 9.04 -1.97 -11.27
CA ILE A 34 8.67 -1.34 -9.98
C ILE A 34 8.71 0.19 -10.10
N THR A 35 9.73 0.72 -10.77
CA THR A 35 9.86 2.16 -11.00
C THR A 35 8.72 2.69 -11.89
N GLN A 36 8.32 1.95 -12.92
CA GLN A 36 7.21 2.31 -13.80
C GLN A 36 5.85 2.29 -13.06
N TYR A 37 5.60 1.29 -12.19
CA TYR A 37 4.40 1.27 -11.34
C TYR A 37 4.37 2.48 -10.40
N ARG A 38 5.49 2.80 -9.74
CA ARG A 38 5.59 3.96 -8.83
C ARG A 38 5.33 5.29 -9.52
N LYS A 39 5.71 5.40 -10.80
CA LYS A 39 5.47 6.59 -11.63
C LYS A 39 4.06 6.61 -12.24
N GLY A 40 3.24 5.58 -12.02
CA GLY A 40 1.91 5.45 -12.60
C GLY A 40 1.88 5.18 -14.10
N ARG A 41 3.04 4.91 -14.73
CA ARG A 41 3.17 4.64 -16.17
C ARG A 41 2.63 3.27 -16.56
N LEU A 42 2.71 2.30 -15.64
CA LEU A 42 2.09 0.98 -15.78
C LEU A 42 1.00 0.79 -14.74
N ARG A 43 -0.05 0.06 -15.11
CA ARG A 43 -1.06 -0.44 -14.16
C ARG A 43 -0.46 -1.55 -13.30
N LEU A 44 -0.77 -1.52 -12.01
CA LEU A 44 -0.35 -2.56 -11.09
C LEU A 44 -1.21 -3.82 -11.35
N PRO A 45 -0.60 -5.00 -11.58
CA PRO A 45 -1.34 -6.25 -11.71
C PRO A 45 -2.26 -6.53 -10.52
N LEU A 46 -3.45 -7.07 -10.80
CA LEU A 46 -4.46 -7.36 -9.77
C LEU A 46 -3.94 -8.32 -8.70
N ALA A 47 -3.14 -9.32 -9.08
CA ALA A 47 -2.51 -10.25 -8.15
C ALA A 47 -1.69 -9.51 -7.07
N PHE A 48 -0.92 -8.49 -7.46
CA PHE A 48 -0.14 -7.70 -6.51
C PHE A 48 -1.03 -6.80 -5.64
N ILE A 49 -2.14 -6.29 -6.18
CA ILE A 49 -3.12 -5.54 -5.39
C ILE A 49 -3.70 -6.42 -4.29
N ILE A 50 -4.10 -7.65 -4.61
CA ILE A 50 -4.63 -8.62 -3.65
C ILE A 50 -3.60 -8.93 -2.56
N GLU A 51 -2.35 -9.17 -2.95
CA GLU A 51 -1.27 -9.44 -2.00
C GLU A 51 -0.98 -8.25 -1.07
N ILE A 52 -0.91 -7.04 -1.62
CA ILE A 52 -0.75 -5.81 -0.83
C ILE A 52 -1.93 -5.66 0.14
N ALA A 53 -3.15 -5.89 -0.34
CA ALA A 53 -4.35 -5.79 0.47
C ALA A 53 -4.33 -6.76 1.65
N ALA A 54 -3.99 -8.02 1.40
CA ALA A 54 -3.85 -9.04 2.43
C ALA A 54 -2.76 -8.68 3.46
N THR A 55 -1.61 -8.20 3.00
CA THR A 55 -0.48 -7.84 3.86
C THR A 55 -0.76 -6.62 4.73
N LEU A 56 -1.52 -5.66 4.20
CA LEU A 56 -1.89 -4.43 4.92
C LEU A 56 -3.21 -4.56 5.69
N GLU A 57 -3.86 -5.72 5.65
CA GLU A 57 -5.17 -5.98 6.27
C GLU A 57 -6.24 -4.95 5.78
N VAL A 58 -6.22 -4.62 4.49
CA VAL A 58 -7.17 -3.69 3.84
C VAL A 58 -8.00 -4.39 2.77
N GLU A 59 -9.14 -3.79 2.39
CA GLU A 59 -9.99 -4.34 1.33
C GLU A 59 -9.33 -4.06 -0.03
N PRO A 60 -9.20 -5.05 -0.94
CA PRO A 60 -8.60 -4.82 -2.27
C PRO A 60 -9.30 -3.72 -3.05
N LEU A 61 -10.61 -3.57 -2.87
CA LEU A 61 -11.41 -2.53 -3.50
C LEU A 61 -11.00 -1.12 -3.06
N GLU A 62 -10.54 -0.94 -1.82
CA GLU A 62 -9.98 0.33 -1.33
C GLU A 62 -8.77 0.74 -2.17
N ILE A 63 -7.87 -0.21 -2.43
CA ILE A 63 -6.66 0.03 -3.23
C ILE A 63 -7.04 0.33 -4.68
N ILE A 64 -7.92 -0.46 -5.29
CA ILE A 64 -8.36 -0.25 -6.68
C ILE A 64 -9.00 1.13 -6.85
N ALA A 65 -9.98 1.47 -6.01
CA ALA A 65 -10.69 2.74 -6.07
C ALA A 65 -9.73 3.93 -5.89
N SER A 66 -8.78 3.82 -4.95
CA SER A 66 -7.79 4.87 -4.73
C SER A 66 -6.84 5.09 -5.92
N ILE A 67 -6.48 4.04 -6.65
CA ILE A 67 -5.61 4.14 -7.83
C ILE A 67 -6.37 4.75 -9.01
N GLU A 68 -7.61 4.30 -9.23
CA GLU A 68 -8.44 4.75 -10.35
C GLU A 68 -8.97 6.18 -10.15
N TYR A 69 -9.16 6.66 -8.92
CA TYR A 69 -9.58 8.03 -8.64
C TYR A 69 -8.69 9.11 -9.28
N PHE A 70 -7.38 8.86 -9.40
CA PHE A 70 -6.45 9.80 -10.03
C PHE A 70 -6.49 9.75 -11.56
N LYS A 71 -7.15 8.74 -12.15
CA LYS A 71 -7.19 8.48 -13.59
C LYS A 71 -8.58 8.65 -14.20
N CYS A 72 -9.62 8.58 -13.39
CA CYS A 72 -10.99 8.64 -13.84
C CYS A 72 -11.40 10.05 -14.30
N ARG A 73 -12.51 10.11 -15.04
CA ARG A 73 -13.14 11.37 -15.44
C ARG A 73 -13.76 12.04 -14.23
N GLU A 74 -13.91 13.37 -14.27
CA GLU A 74 -14.48 14.14 -13.15
C GLU A 74 -15.86 13.60 -12.72
N LEU A 75 -16.69 13.20 -13.69
CA LEU A 75 -18.03 12.66 -13.46
C LEU A 75 -18.01 11.35 -12.63
N ASP A 76 -16.99 10.52 -12.80
CA ASP A 76 -16.90 9.21 -12.14
C ASP A 76 -16.27 9.30 -10.75
N LYS A 77 -15.67 10.45 -10.40
CA LYS A 77 -14.92 10.62 -9.14
C LYS A 77 -15.79 10.45 -7.91
N GLU A 78 -17.01 10.96 -7.92
CA GLU A 78 -17.93 10.90 -6.79
C GLU A 78 -18.27 9.44 -6.45
N LEU A 79 -18.64 8.65 -7.47
CA LEU A 79 -18.93 7.23 -7.30
C LEU A 79 -17.70 6.45 -6.79
N ILE A 80 -16.52 6.71 -7.36
CA ILE A 80 -15.28 6.04 -6.94
C ILE A 80 -14.89 6.43 -5.51
N HIS A 81 -15.11 7.68 -5.14
CA HIS A 81 -14.89 8.19 -3.80
C HIS A 81 -15.78 7.45 -2.80
N ASP A 82 -17.06 7.31 -3.07
CA ASP A 82 -18.00 6.61 -2.19
C ASP A 82 -17.65 5.13 -2.02
N VAL A 83 -17.32 4.45 -3.13
CA VAL A 83 -16.85 3.06 -3.11
C VAL A 83 -15.61 2.92 -2.23
N TYR A 84 -14.64 3.81 -2.36
CA TYR A 84 -13.45 3.83 -1.52
C TYR A 84 -13.77 4.01 -0.04
N PHE A 85 -14.63 4.97 0.31
CA PHE A 85 -15.00 5.21 1.70
C PHE A 85 -15.76 4.03 2.30
N ASN A 86 -16.66 3.42 1.54
CA ASN A 86 -17.38 2.23 1.98
C ASN A 86 -16.42 1.04 2.20
N ALA A 87 -15.43 0.87 1.31
CA ALA A 87 -14.43 -0.18 1.48
C ALA A 87 -13.53 0.09 2.70
N MET A 88 -13.05 1.33 2.86
CA MET A 88 -12.22 1.72 4.00
C MET A 88 -12.93 1.49 5.34
N LYS A 89 -14.23 1.79 5.44
CA LYS A 89 -15.01 1.60 6.68
C LYS A 89 -14.98 0.16 7.17
N LYS A 90 -14.89 -0.83 6.28
CA LYS A 90 -14.83 -2.25 6.66
C LYS A 90 -13.52 -2.61 7.35
N THR A 91 -12.42 -1.93 7.00
CA THR A 91 -11.06 -2.31 7.43
C THR A 91 -10.41 -1.29 8.37
N ILE A 92 -11.03 -0.13 8.59
CA ILE A 92 -10.45 0.96 9.38
C ILE A 92 -10.08 0.53 10.81
N ALA A 93 -10.93 -0.25 11.48
CA ALA A 93 -10.68 -0.71 12.85
C ALA A 93 -9.45 -1.63 12.92
N VAL A 94 -9.35 -2.59 12.00
CA VAL A 94 -8.23 -3.52 11.87
C VAL A 94 -6.94 -2.76 11.55
N ARG A 95 -7.02 -1.83 10.59
CA ARG A 95 -5.90 -0.99 10.17
C ARG A 95 -5.38 -0.12 11.32
N MET A 96 -6.26 0.52 12.09
CA MET A 96 -5.85 1.31 13.27
C MET A 96 -5.17 0.42 14.34
N ALA A 97 -5.68 -0.79 14.56
CA ALA A 97 -5.05 -1.76 15.47
C ALA A 97 -3.66 -2.21 14.98
N ALA A 98 -3.48 -2.40 13.67
CA ALA A 98 -2.19 -2.71 13.07
C ALA A 98 -1.18 -1.54 13.20
N TYR A 99 -1.61 -0.30 12.93
CA TYR A 99 -0.75 0.89 13.07
C TYR A 99 -0.31 1.13 14.51
N SER A 100 -1.20 0.93 15.49
CA SER A 100 -0.87 0.98 16.92
C SER A 100 0.30 0.05 17.27
N ARG A 101 0.24 -1.22 16.82
CA ARG A 101 1.28 -2.23 17.02
C ARG A 101 2.63 -1.81 16.43
N ILE A 102 2.63 -1.20 15.24
CA ILE A 102 3.85 -0.74 14.55
C ILE A 102 4.47 0.49 15.23
N HIS A 103 3.65 1.46 15.65
CA HIS A 103 4.14 2.66 16.36
C HIS A 103 4.74 2.32 17.73
N CYS A 104 4.17 1.33 18.43
CA CYS A 104 4.73 0.82 19.68
C CYS A 104 6.10 0.17 19.47
N ARG A 105 6.25 -0.66 18.41
CA ARG A 105 7.55 -1.26 18.03
C ARG A 105 8.63 -0.25 17.63
N ARG A 106 8.24 0.91 17.07
CA ARG A 106 9.20 1.98 16.73
C ARG A 106 9.65 2.80 17.95
N LYS A 107 8.81 2.96 18.98
CA LYS A 107 9.18 3.65 20.23
C LYS A 107 10.05 2.78 21.16
N PHE A 108 9.91 1.46 21.09
CA PHE A 108 10.79 0.51 21.80
C PHE A 108 11.92 0.01 20.88
N LYS A 109 12.87 0.89 20.55
CA LYS A 109 14.25 0.43 20.31
C LYS A 109 14.98 0.59 21.65
N PRO A 110 15.23 -0.47 22.44
CA PRO A 110 16.15 -0.33 23.55
C PRO A 110 17.48 0.13 22.96
N TYR A 111 17.98 1.27 23.44
CA TYR A 111 19.34 1.71 23.15
C TYR A 111 20.28 0.62 23.67
N SER A 112 20.68 -0.31 22.79
CA SER A 112 21.74 -1.25 23.09
C SER A 112 23.04 -0.47 23.06
N TRP A 113 23.52 -0.07 24.23
CA TRP A 113 24.88 0.40 24.44
C TRP A 113 25.85 -0.67 23.92
N ARG A 114 26.53 -0.39 22.80
CA ARG A 114 27.73 -1.15 22.44
C ARG A 114 28.88 -0.56 23.26
N LYS A 115 29.40 -1.39 24.17
CA LYS A 115 30.74 -1.26 24.76
C LYS A 115 31.80 -1.44 23.68
#